data_AF-A0AAI8FD89-F1
#
_entry.id   AF-A0AAI8FD89-F1
#
_cell.length_a   1.000
_cell.length_b   1.000
_cell.length_c   1.000
_cell.angle_alpha   90.00
_cell.angle_beta   90.00
_cell.angle_gamma   90.00
#
_symmetry.space_group_name_H-M   'P 1'
#
loop_
_entity.id
_entity.type
_entity.pdbx_description
1 polymer ?
#
loop_
_entity_poly.entity_id
_entity_poly.type
_entity_poly.pdbx_seq_one_letter_code
_entity_poly.pdbx_strand_id
1 'polypeptide(L)'
;MVKIFDSNQPRQEKIKKIYNRVKADKNLRLTQVLKEFSIPISTFYYELKKEDFDKKNEEIISQMKLIFEENKARYGKRRIKTELNNREYKIGFKKVRRLMEKFNLKAICSRRKYKSYKGTVGKIADNI
;
A
#
# COMPACT_ATOMS: atom_id res chain seq x y z
N MET A 1 21.41 21.97 -11.48
CA MET A 1 20.51 20.86 -11.89
C MET A 1 20.32 19.77 -10.83
N VAL A 2 21.19 19.63 -9.82
CA VAL A 2 21.12 18.58 -8.77
C VAL A 2 19.99 18.78 -7.73
N LYS A 3 19.45 19.99 -7.56
CA LYS A 3 18.47 20.32 -6.50
C LYS A 3 17.04 19.80 -6.71
N ILE A 4 16.77 18.99 -7.74
CA ILE A 4 15.39 18.67 -8.18
C ILE A 4 14.92 17.27 -7.74
N PHE A 5 15.84 16.39 -7.33
CA PHE A 5 15.50 15.05 -6.87
C PHE A 5 15.80 14.89 -5.39
N ASP A 6 14.74 14.75 -4.59
CA ASP A 6 14.87 14.22 -3.23
C ASP A 6 15.54 12.84 -3.29
N SER A 7 16.60 12.66 -2.51
CA SER A 7 17.33 11.39 -2.42
C SER A 7 16.40 10.23 -2.07
N ASN A 8 15.38 10.50 -1.25
CA ASN A 8 14.37 9.54 -0.78
C ASN A 8 13.20 9.25 -1.74
N GLN A 9 13.11 9.85 -2.92
CA GLN A 9 11.99 9.57 -3.83
C GLN A 9 12.07 8.17 -4.48
N PRO A 10 10.93 7.46 -4.63
CA PRO A 10 10.87 6.18 -5.31
C PRO A 10 11.32 6.31 -6.78
N ARG A 11 12.03 5.28 -7.27
CA ARG A 11 12.67 5.25 -8.60
C ARG A 11 11.73 5.62 -9.75
N GLN A 12 10.48 5.15 -9.70
CA GLN A 12 9.46 5.42 -10.71
C GLN A 12 9.08 6.90 -10.81
N GLU A 13 9.01 7.57 -9.67
CA GLU A 13 8.64 8.99 -9.61
C GLU A 13 9.77 9.86 -10.18
N LYS A 14 11.02 9.43 -9.96
CA LYS A 14 12.20 10.07 -10.57
C LYS A 14 12.13 9.99 -12.10
N ILE A 15 11.81 8.80 -12.62
CA ILE A 15 11.71 8.53 -14.06
C ILE A 15 10.55 9.31 -14.70
N LYS A 16 9.38 9.39 -14.04
CA LYS A 16 8.24 10.21 -14.51
C LYS A 16 8.60 11.70 -14.58
N LYS A 17 9.31 12.24 -13.59
CA LYS A 17 9.80 13.64 -13.61
C LYS A 17 10.78 13.90 -14.75
N ILE A 18 11.72 12.99 -14.98
CA ILE A 18 12.67 13.08 -16.12
C ILE A 18 11.90 13.11 -17.45
N TYR A 19 10.94 12.20 -17.63
CA TYR A 19 10.12 12.13 -18.83
C TYR A 19 9.35 13.42 -19.08
N ASN A 20 8.67 13.96 -18.07
CA ASN A 20 7.90 15.19 -18.19
C ASN A 20 8.78 16.40 -18.54
N ARG A 21 9.99 16.48 -17.97
CA ARG A 21 10.95 17.54 -18.27
C ARG A 21 11.44 17.49 -19.72
N VAL A 22 11.85 16.31 -20.17
CA VAL A 22 12.28 16.11 -21.57
C VAL A 22 11.14 16.38 -22.55
N LYS A 23 9.89 16.08 -22.15
CA LYS A 23 8.71 16.40 -22.95
C LYS A 23 8.42 17.90 -23.04
N ALA A 24 8.70 18.66 -21.98
CA ALA A 24 8.49 20.11 -21.96
C ALA A 24 9.55 20.87 -22.78
N ASP A 25 10.82 20.49 -22.62
CA ASP A 25 11.96 21.16 -23.26
C ASP A 25 12.41 20.39 -24.50
N LYS A 26 11.97 20.81 -25.69
CA LYS A 26 12.34 20.16 -26.97
C LYS A 26 13.85 20.15 -27.26
N ASN A 27 14.61 21.03 -26.61
CA ASN A 27 16.06 21.15 -26.79
C ASN A 27 16.86 20.13 -25.95
N LEU A 28 16.23 19.46 -24.97
CA LEU A 28 16.90 18.48 -24.11
C LEU A 28 16.83 17.08 -24.72
N ARG A 29 18.00 16.46 -24.95
CA ARG A 29 18.07 15.06 -25.37
C ARG A 29 17.99 14.14 -24.15
N LEU A 30 17.06 13.17 -24.18
CA LEU A 30 16.87 12.19 -23.10
C LEU A 30 18.17 11.48 -22.70
N THR A 31 19.00 11.12 -23.67
CA THR A 31 20.29 10.44 -23.46
C THR A 31 21.26 11.25 -22.61
N GLN A 32 21.29 12.57 -22.79
CA GLN A 32 22.15 13.47 -22.01
C GLN A 32 21.67 13.55 -20.55
N VAL A 33 20.36 13.68 -20.36
CA VAL A 33 19.74 13.74 -19.03
C VAL A 33 19.97 12.44 -18.26
N LEU A 34 19.77 11.28 -18.91
CA LEU A 34 19.99 9.99 -18.26
C LEU A 34 21.46 9.76 -17.87
N LYS A 35 22.41 10.28 -18.67
CA LYS A 35 23.84 10.21 -18.38
C LYS A 35 24.21 11.03 -17.15
N GLU A 36 23.64 12.22 -16.99
CA GLU A 36 23.83 13.07 -15.80
C GLU A 36 23.35 12.38 -14.52
N PHE A 37 22.21 11.68 -14.59
CA PHE A 37 21.64 10.94 -13.46
C PHE A 37 22.21 9.53 -13.27
N SER A 38 23.16 9.09 -14.10
CA SER A 38 23.71 7.72 -14.07
C SER A 38 22.64 6.62 -14.17
N ILE A 39 21.60 6.83 -14.98
CA ILE A 39 20.50 5.85 -15.19
C ILE A 39 20.66 5.20 -16.57
N PRO A 40 20.71 3.85 -16.66
CA PRO A 40 20.73 3.18 -17.95
C PRO A 40 19.41 3.37 -18.73
N ILE A 41 19.51 3.53 -20.05
CA ILE A 41 18.36 3.70 -20.96
C ILE A 41 17.38 2.53 -20.84
N SER A 42 17.89 1.30 -20.76
CA SER A 42 17.08 0.09 -20.58
C SER A 42 16.23 0.16 -19.31
N THR A 43 16.79 0.70 -18.22
CA THR A 43 16.08 0.84 -16.95
C THR A 43 14.98 1.90 -17.06
N PHE A 44 15.27 3.01 -17.74
CA PHE A 44 14.29 4.07 -17.97
C PHE A 44 13.04 3.55 -18.68
N TYR A 45 13.21 2.84 -19.80
CA TYR A 45 12.09 2.29 -20.55
C TYR A 45 11.39 1.13 -19.84
N TYR A 46 12.14 0.30 -19.09
CA TYR A 46 11.55 -0.76 -18.28
C TYR A 46 10.57 -0.20 -17.24
N GLU A 47 10.99 0.82 -16.50
CA GLU A 47 10.15 1.45 -15.47
C GLU A 47 9.00 2.27 -16.06
N LEU A 48 9.17 2.87 -17.25
CA LEU A 48 8.06 3.52 -17.97
C LEU A 48 6.98 2.52 -18.40
N LYS A 49 7.39 1.33 -18.85
CA LYS A 49 6.46 0.27 -19.31
C LYS A 49 5.81 -0.47 -18.14
N LYS A 50 6.38 -0.37 -16.93
CA LYS A 50 5.90 -1.08 -15.75
C LYS A 50 4.57 -0.50 -15.28
N GLU A 51 3.49 -1.20 -15.57
CA GLU A 51 2.18 -0.85 -15.04
C GLU A 51 2.05 -1.23 -13.56
N ASP A 52 1.31 -0.42 -12.81
CA ASP A 52 0.91 -0.76 -11.45
C ASP A 52 -0.09 -1.92 -11.49
N PHE A 53 0.31 -3.11 -11.05
CA PHE A 53 -0.57 -4.28 -10.92
C PHE A 53 -1.83 -3.98 -10.08
N ASP A 54 -1.75 -3.01 -9.18
CA ASP A 54 -2.85 -2.61 -8.32
C ASP A 54 -3.87 -1.69 -9.01
N LYS A 55 -3.58 -1.18 -10.22
CA LYS A 55 -4.52 -0.40 -11.02
C LYS A 55 -5.83 -1.17 -11.30
N LYS A 56 -5.71 -2.47 -11.57
CA LYS A 56 -6.88 -3.37 -11.73
C LYS A 56 -7.74 -3.49 -10.47
N ASN A 57 -7.19 -3.20 -9.30
CA ASN A 57 -7.88 -3.31 -8.01
C ASN A 57 -8.34 -1.95 -7.47
N GLU A 58 -8.32 -0.88 -8.27
CA GLU A 58 -8.66 0.48 -7.82
C GLU A 58 -10.05 0.56 -7.18
N GLU A 59 -11.05 -0.07 -7.79
CA GLU A 59 -12.41 -0.10 -7.25
C GLU A 59 -12.46 -0.74 -5.86
N ILE A 60 -11.81 -1.90 -5.71
CA ILE A 60 -11.71 -2.62 -4.43
C ILE A 60 -11.01 -1.76 -3.38
N ILE A 61 -9.93 -1.07 -3.77
CA ILE A 61 -9.17 -0.20 -2.87
C ILE A 61 -10.04 0.98 -2.42
N SER A 62 -10.80 1.58 -3.33
CA SER A 62 -11.74 2.66 -3.03
C SER A 62 -12.79 2.22 -2.02
N GLN A 63 -13.47 1.09 -2.30
CA GLN A 63 -14.46 0.52 -1.38
C GLN A 63 -13.87 0.19 -0.02
N MET A 64 -12.64 -0.33 0.01
CA MET A 64 -11.95 -0.63 1.25
C MET A 64 -11.65 0.62 2.09
N LYS A 65 -11.28 1.73 1.45
CA LYS A 65 -11.08 3.03 2.12
C LYS A 65 -12.40 3.60 2.66
N LEU A 66 -13.47 3.55 1.86
CA LEU A 66 -14.81 3.97 2.28
C LEU A 66 -15.27 3.22 3.52
N ILE A 67 -15.23 1.88 3.51
CA ILE A 67 -15.57 1.05 4.67
C ILE A 67 -14.70 1.41 5.89
N PHE A 68 -13.42 1.67 5.67
CA PHE A 68 -12.50 2.01 6.75
C PHE A 68 -12.83 3.36 7.40
N GLU A 69 -13.18 4.36 6.60
CA GLU A 69 -13.58 5.70 7.07
C GLU A 69 -14.95 5.69 7.74
N GLU A 70 -15.96 5.03 7.13
CA GLU A 70 -17.30 4.82 7.71
C GLU A 70 -17.21 4.23 9.12
N ASN A 71 -16.28 3.29 9.32
CA ASN A 71 -16.08 2.59 10.59
C ASN A 71 -15.03 3.24 11.50
N LYS A 72 -14.70 4.53 11.27
CA LYS A 72 -13.77 5.33 12.09
C LYS A 72 -12.43 4.61 12.33
N ALA A 73 -11.89 3.98 11.29
CA ALA A 73 -10.65 3.21 11.32
C ALA A 73 -10.63 2.04 12.31
N ARG A 74 -11.77 1.57 12.84
CA ARG A 74 -11.81 0.46 13.82
C ARG A 74 -11.73 -0.92 13.16
N TYR A 75 -12.07 -0.99 11.88
CA TYR A 75 -12.17 -2.25 11.15
C TYR A 75 -10.82 -2.69 10.60
N GLY A 76 -10.39 -3.89 11.02
CA GLY A 76 -9.22 -4.56 10.46
C GLY A 76 -9.57 -5.50 9.31
N LYS A 77 -8.53 -6.10 8.71
CA LYS A 77 -8.62 -7.04 7.56
C LYS A 77 -9.70 -8.11 7.64
N ARG A 78 -10.05 -8.58 8.84
CA ARG A 78 -11.13 -9.57 9.02
C ARG A 78 -12.50 -8.95 8.76
N ARG A 79 -12.81 -7.83 9.41
CA ARG A 79 -14.10 -7.14 9.28
C ARG A 79 -14.26 -6.54 7.89
N ILE A 80 -13.19 -5.92 7.36
CA ILE A 80 -13.19 -5.39 6.00
C ILE A 80 -13.48 -6.49 4.96
N LYS A 81 -12.90 -7.68 5.10
CA LYS A 81 -13.23 -8.79 4.19
C LYS A 81 -14.73 -9.14 4.26
N THR A 82 -15.31 -9.18 5.45
CA THR A 82 -16.74 -9.46 5.63
C THR A 82 -17.59 -8.39 4.94
N GLU A 83 -17.29 -7.10 5.17
CA GLU A 83 -18.01 -5.99 4.53
C GLU A 83 -17.87 -6.00 3.01
N LEU A 84 -16.66 -6.28 2.49
CA LEU A 84 -16.45 -6.42 1.05
C LEU A 84 -17.27 -7.58 0.47
N ASN A 85 -17.37 -8.69 1.19
CA ASN A 85 -18.20 -9.83 0.78
C ASN A 85 -19.70 -9.52 0.82
N ASN A 86 -20.14 -8.68 1.77
CA ASN A 86 -21.52 -8.20 1.84
C ASN A 86 -21.87 -7.29 0.65
N ARG A 87 -20.89 -6.53 0.15
CA ARG A 87 -20.99 -5.71 -1.08
C ARG A 87 -20.68 -6.52 -2.36
N GLU A 88 -20.79 -7.84 -2.30
CA GLU A 88 -20.56 -8.80 -3.41
C GLU A 88 -19.12 -8.89 -3.96
N TYR A 89 -18.14 -8.22 -3.33
CA TYR A 89 -16.73 -8.35 -3.70
C TYR A 89 -16.10 -9.61 -3.07
N LYS A 90 -16.06 -10.70 -3.84
CA LYS A 90 -15.43 -11.97 -3.42
C LYS A 90 -13.90 -11.87 -3.45
N ILE A 91 -13.30 -11.43 -2.34
CA ILE A 91 -11.85 -11.23 -2.22
C ILE A 91 -11.24 -12.14 -1.14
N GLY A 92 -10.09 -12.72 -1.46
CA GLY A 92 -9.31 -13.50 -0.51
C GLY A 92 -8.72 -12.65 0.62
N PHE A 93 -8.68 -13.19 1.84
CA PHE A 93 -8.14 -12.52 3.03
C PHE A 93 -6.69 -12.04 2.86
N LYS A 94 -5.85 -12.82 2.15
CA LYS A 94 -4.45 -12.47 1.86
C LYS A 94 -4.35 -11.21 0.99
N LYS A 95 -5.26 -11.04 0.02
CA LYS A 95 -5.31 -9.88 -0.87
C LYS A 95 -5.74 -8.62 -0.11
N VAL A 96 -6.78 -8.73 0.73
CA VAL A 96 -7.21 -7.63 1.62
C VAL A 96 -6.05 -7.19 2.52
N ARG A 97 -5.35 -8.14 3.16
CA ARG A 97 -4.20 -7.85 4.00
C ARG A 97 -3.11 -7.07 3.25
N ARG A 98 -2.70 -7.55 2.07
CA ARG A 98 -1.66 -6.89 1.24
C ARG A 98 -2.06 -5.46 0.88
N LEU A 99 -3.30 -5.27 0.44
CA LEU A 99 -3.80 -3.94 0.07
C LEU A 99 -3.84 -3.01 1.28
N MET A 100 -4.33 -3.47 2.44
CA MET A 100 -4.33 -2.67 3.66
C MET A 100 -2.92 -2.25 4.07
N GLU A 101 -1.95 -3.17 4.02
CA GLU A 101 -0.55 -2.87 4.34
C GLU A 101 0.06 -1.87 3.35
N LYS A 102 -0.18 -2.03 2.05
CA LYS A 102 0.32 -1.13 1.00
C LYS A 102 -0.21 0.30 1.15
N PHE A 103 -1.48 0.47 1.51
CA PHE A 103 -2.10 1.78 1.72
C PHE A 103 -2.05 2.26 3.18
N ASN A 104 -1.29 1.57 4.05
CA ASN A 104 -1.15 1.89 5.47
C ASN A 104 -2.48 2.02 6.23
N LEU A 105 -3.50 1.26 5.83
CA LEU A 105 -4.82 1.21 6.46
C LEU A 105 -4.74 0.31 7.69
N LYS A 106 -4.33 0.89 8.82
CA LYS A 106 -4.17 0.18 10.09
C LYS A 106 -5.35 0.42 11.00
N ALA A 107 -6.01 -0.66 11.42
CA ALA A 107 -7.12 -0.58 12.35
C ALA A 107 -6.67 -0.09 13.73
N ILE A 108 -7.42 0.83 14.31
CA ILE A 108 -7.24 1.26 15.70
C ILE A 108 -7.64 0.09 16.59
N CYS A 109 -6.64 -0.47 17.28
CA CYS A 109 -6.83 -1.52 18.26
C CYS A 109 -6.52 -0.97 19.64
N SER A 110 -7.49 -1.05 20.55
CA SER A 110 -7.25 -0.71 21.96
C SER A 110 -6.24 -1.69 22.54
N ARG A 111 -5.26 -1.17 23.29
CA ARG A 111 -4.29 -2.00 24.00
C ARG A 111 -5.05 -2.87 25.01
N ARG A 112 -4.83 -4.19 24.97
CA ARG A 112 -5.41 -5.08 25.98
C ARG A 112 -4.84 -4.72 27.35
N LYS A 113 -5.72 -4.52 28.34
CA LYS A 113 -5.31 -4.38 29.75
C LYS A 113 -4.74 -5.70 30.25
N TYR A 114 -3.73 -5.62 31.11
CA TYR A 114 -3.15 -6.78 31.77
C TYR A 114 -4.20 -7.48 32.64
N LYS A 115 -4.20 -8.82 32.62
CA LYS A 115 -5.00 -9.67 33.51
C LYS A 115 -4.09 -10.79 34.02
N SER A 116 -3.78 -10.78 35.32
CA SER A 116 -2.93 -11.78 35.97
C SER A 116 -3.62 -13.14 36.04
N TYR A 117 -4.90 -13.13 36.41
CA TYR A 117 -5.74 -14.31 36.43
C TYR A 117 -6.19 -14.67 35.00
N LYS A 118 -5.83 -15.87 34.54
CA LYS A 118 -6.20 -16.40 33.22
C LYS A 118 -7.53 -17.17 33.23
N GLY A 119 -8.24 -17.18 34.36
CA GLY A 119 -9.32 -18.13 34.61
C GLY A 119 -8.81 -19.44 35.23
N THR A 120 -9.73 -20.35 35.53
CA THR A 120 -9.42 -21.73 35.87
C THR A 120 -8.95 -22.44 34.60
N VAL A 121 -7.65 -22.72 34.51
CA VAL A 121 -7.06 -23.39 33.35
C VAL A 121 -7.01 -24.89 33.64
N GLY A 122 -7.94 -25.66 33.06
CA GLY A 122 -8.05 -27.11 33.28
C GLY A 122 -9.28 -27.50 34.10
N LYS A 123 -9.46 -28.81 34.32
CA LYS A 123 -10.51 -29.35 35.18
C LYS A 123 -10.07 -29.27 36.65
N ILE A 124 -10.92 -28.68 37.49
CA ILE A 124 -10.76 -28.66 38.94
C ILE A 124 -11.60 -29.82 39.50
N ALA A 125 -11.03 -30.60 40.42
CA ALA A 125 -11.75 -31.66 41.10
C ALA A 125 -12.67 -31.07 42.19
N ASP A 126 -13.83 -31.68 42.39
CA ASP A 126 -14.77 -31.27 43.44
C ASP A 126 -14.19 -31.57 44.83
N ASN A 127 -14.46 -30.67 45.79
CA ASN A 127 -13.99 -30.80 47.16
C ASN A 127 -14.87 -31.81 47.91
N ILE A 128 -14.27 -32.86 48.48
CA ILE A 128 -14.93 -33.91 49.27
C ILE A 128 -14.96 -33.51 50.74
#